data_AF-A0A844YI64-F1
#
_entry.id   AF-A0A844YI64-F1
#
_cell.length_a   1.000
_cell.length_b   1.000
_cell.length_c   1.000
_cell.angle_alpha   90.00
_cell.angle_beta   90.00
_cell.angle_gamma   90.00
#
_symmetry.space_group_name_H-M   'P 1'
#
loop_
_entity.id
_entity.type
_entity.pdbx_description
1 polymer ?
#
loop_
_entity_poly.entity_id
_entity_poly.type
_entity_poly.pdbx_seq_one_letter_code
_entity_poly.pdbx_strand_id
1 'polypeptide(L)'
;MKTYLAAFAAIAAVASAVPASAETQPSERVYFADLNLDTAQGQSELRQRLDRAAYKVCRFDADGQLRSTNAEQQCVRQARTAAKIRVAQIMKEERLGG
;
A
#
# COMPACT_ATOMS: atom_id res chain seq x y z
N MET A 1 -8.26 33.17 -46.89
CA MET A 1 -7.71 34.06 -45.84
C MET A 1 -8.54 33.84 -44.58
N LYS A 2 -7.89 33.71 -43.41
CA LYS A 2 -8.36 34.02 -42.03
C LYS A 2 -9.83 33.65 -41.68
N THR A 3 -10.15 32.86 -40.66
CA THR A 3 -9.67 32.93 -39.27
C THR A 3 -10.14 31.72 -38.48
N TYR A 4 -9.25 31.25 -37.62
CA TYR A 4 -9.43 30.29 -36.55
C TYR A 4 -10.44 30.77 -35.50
N LEU A 5 -11.32 29.87 -35.04
CA LEU A 5 -11.88 29.94 -33.69
C LEU A 5 -11.85 28.53 -33.09
N ALA A 6 -10.76 28.25 -32.39
CA ALA A 6 -10.62 27.09 -31.53
C ALA A 6 -11.56 27.25 -30.33
N ALA A 7 -12.58 26.40 -30.24
CA ALA A 7 -13.42 26.30 -29.06
C ALA A 7 -12.66 25.54 -27.98
N PHE A 8 -12.03 26.26 -27.04
CA PHE A 8 -11.54 25.68 -25.81
C PHE A 8 -12.75 25.31 -24.93
N ALA A 9 -13.12 24.03 -24.93
CA ALA A 9 -14.05 23.49 -23.95
C ALA A 9 -13.33 23.45 -22.58
N ALA A 10 -13.66 24.42 -21.72
CA ALA A 10 -13.25 24.40 -20.32
C ALA A 10 -13.95 23.24 -19.61
N ILE A 11 -13.23 22.14 -19.40
CA ILE A 11 -13.68 21.05 -18.53
C ILE A 11 -13.54 21.56 -17.09
N ALA A 12 -14.66 21.91 -16.47
CA ALA A 12 -14.72 22.21 -15.05
C ALA A 12 -14.31 20.95 -14.27
N ALA A 13 -13.10 20.97 -13.70
CA ALA A 13 -12.65 19.94 -12.77
C ALA A 13 -13.54 20.03 -11.53
N VAL A 14 -14.45 19.07 -11.37
CA VAL A 14 -15.16 18.90 -10.10
C VAL A 14 -14.12 18.45 -9.09
N ALA A 15 -13.72 19.34 -8.20
CA ALA A 15 -12.93 18.96 -7.04
C ALA A 15 -13.86 18.15 -6.14
N SER A 16 -13.89 16.83 -6.33
CA SER A 16 -14.47 15.91 -5.37
C SER A 16 -13.63 16.05 -4.10
N ALA A 17 -14.10 16.86 -3.15
CA ALA A 17 -13.62 16.88 -1.79
C ALA A 17 -13.93 15.49 -1.20
N VAL A 18 -13.02 14.55 -1.42
CA VAL A 18 -12.98 13.30 -0.66
C VAL A 18 -12.76 13.69 0.80
N PRO A 19 -13.64 13.30 1.74
CA PRO A 19 -13.45 13.61 3.13
C PRO A 19 -12.17 12.91 3.60
N ALA A 20 -11.13 13.71 3.85
CA ALA A 20 -9.92 13.27 4.54
C ALA A 20 -10.25 13.07 6.02
N SER A 21 -10.95 11.98 6.30
CA SER A 21 -11.22 11.49 7.65
C SER A 21 -11.03 9.98 7.67
N ALA A 22 -9.92 9.53 7.10
CA ALA A 22 -9.28 8.31 7.55
C ALA A 22 -8.27 8.78 8.59
N GLU A 23 -8.42 8.32 9.83
CA GLU A 23 -7.28 8.33 10.75
C GLU A 23 -6.14 7.66 9.99
N THR A 24 -5.10 8.42 9.65
CA THR A 24 -4.01 7.94 8.80
C THR A 24 -3.24 6.90 9.59
N GLN A 25 -3.74 5.67 9.60
CA GLN A 25 -3.00 4.55 10.13
C GLN A 25 -1.70 4.49 9.32
N PRO A 26 -0.54 4.46 9.99
CA PRO A 26 0.73 4.43 9.30
C PRO A 26 0.72 3.27 8.30
N SER A 27 1.02 3.56 7.04
CA SER A 27 1.00 2.58 5.96
C SER A 27 2.26 2.75 5.11
N GLU A 28 2.91 1.64 4.78
CA GLU A 28 4.14 1.60 3.97
C GLU A 28 3.84 0.80 2.70
N ARG A 29 4.19 1.35 1.53
CA ARG A 29 4.07 0.63 0.26
C ARG A 29 5.27 -0.29 0.07
N VAL A 30 5.00 -1.56 -0.25
CA VAL A 30 6.03 -2.56 -0.55
C VAL A 30 5.94 -2.95 -2.02
N TYR A 31 6.98 -2.63 -2.78
CA TYR A 31 7.12 -3.05 -4.18
C TYR A 31 7.76 -4.44 -4.26
N PHE A 32 7.19 -5.29 -5.11
CA PHE A 32 7.60 -6.69 -5.30
C PHE A 32 7.60 -7.13 -6.77
N ALA A 33 7.40 -6.21 -7.71
CA ALA A 33 7.40 -6.52 -9.15
C ALA A 33 8.76 -7.04 -9.66
N ASP A 34 9.82 -6.82 -8.88
CA ASP A 34 11.17 -7.35 -9.12
C ASP A 34 11.36 -8.79 -8.62
N LEU A 35 10.38 -9.34 -7.89
CA LEU A 35 10.47 -10.67 -7.27
C LEU A 35 9.66 -11.70 -8.04
N ASN A 36 10.28 -12.83 -8.34
CA ASN A 36 9.55 -13.99 -8.84
C ASN A 36 8.88 -14.74 -7.66
N LEU A 37 7.58 -14.49 -7.47
CA LEU A 37 6.78 -15.08 -6.39
C LEU A 37 6.43 -16.57 -6.61
N ASP A 38 6.71 -17.13 -7.79
CA ASP A 38 6.61 -18.58 -8.03
C ASP A 38 7.81 -19.36 -7.47
N THR A 39 8.86 -18.66 -7.04
CA THR A 39 10.05 -19.27 -6.43
C THR A 39 10.03 -19.13 -4.91
N ALA A 40 10.55 -20.13 -4.19
CA ALA A 40 10.71 -20.05 -2.75
C ALA A 40 11.59 -18.86 -2.31
N GLN A 41 12.60 -18.53 -3.12
CA GLN A 41 13.49 -17.39 -2.89
C GLN A 41 12.74 -16.06 -2.98
N GLY A 42 11.98 -15.82 -4.05
CA GLY A 42 11.21 -14.58 -4.22
C GLY A 42 10.11 -14.41 -3.17
N GLN A 43 9.46 -15.50 -2.75
CA GLN A 43 8.52 -15.46 -1.62
C GLN A 43 9.20 -15.14 -0.29
N SER A 44 10.40 -15.65 -0.06
CA SER A 44 11.18 -15.35 1.15
C SER A 44 11.59 -13.89 1.20
N GLU A 45 12.10 -13.36 0.08
CA GLU A 45 12.48 -11.95 -0.04
C GLU A 45 11.27 -11.02 0.19
N LEU A 46 10.12 -11.34 -0.40
CA LEU A 46 8.89 -10.60 -0.17
C LEU A 46 8.50 -10.60 1.32
N ARG A 47 8.57 -11.77 1.99
CA ARG A 47 8.29 -11.86 3.43
C ARG A 47 9.23 -10.98 4.25
N GLN A 48 10.52 -10.95 3.93
CA GLN A 48 11.48 -10.07 4.61
C GLN A 48 11.20 -8.58 4.37
N ARG A 49 10.76 -8.20 3.17
CA ARG A 49 10.36 -6.82 2.87
C ARG A 49 9.11 -6.41 3.65
N LEU A 50 8.10 -7.28 3.69
CA LEU A 50 6.88 -7.06 4.46
C LEU A 50 7.16 -6.95 5.96
N ASP A 51 8.04 -7.79 6.49
CA ASP A 51 8.45 -7.71 7.89
C ASP A 51 9.11 -6.36 8.20
N ARG A 52 10.07 -5.92 7.38
CA ARG A 52 10.69 -4.60 7.54
C ARG A 52 9.67 -3.46 7.48
N ALA A 53 8.73 -3.52 6.55
CA ALA A 53 7.65 -2.53 6.45
C ALA A 53 6.74 -2.54 7.68
N ALA A 54 6.38 -3.73 8.19
CA ALA A 54 5.58 -3.88 9.40
C ALA A 54 6.28 -3.25 10.61
N TYR A 55 7.58 -3.48 10.79
CA TYR A 55 8.33 -2.85 11.88
C TYR A 55 8.36 -1.33 11.78
N LYS A 56 8.56 -0.76 10.57
CA LYS A 56 8.53 0.69 10.38
C LYS A 56 7.19 1.31 10.78
N VAL A 57 6.10 0.67 10.37
CA VAL A 57 4.73 1.12 10.65
C VAL A 57 4.35 0.93 12.12
N CYS A 58 4.80 -0.16 12.73
CA CYS A 58 4.42 -0.54 14.09
C CYS A 58 5.30 0.07 15.19
N ARG A 59 6.44 0.65 14.84
CA ARG A 59 7.34 1.27 15.82
C ARG A 59 6.74 2.50 16.50
N PHE A 60 5.93 3.26 15.76
CA PHE A 60 5.30 4.49 16.25
C PHE A 60 3.78 4.34 16.31
N ASP A 61 3.14 5.01 17.26
CA ASP A 61 1.68 5.16 17.29
C ASP A 61 1.21 6.33 16.39
N ALA A 62 -0.10 6.63 16.44
CA ALA A 62 -0.69 7.68 15.63
C ALA A 62 -0.18 9.09 16.00
N ASP A 63 0.28 9.26 17.25
CA ASP A 63 0.82 10.52 17.78
C ASP A 63 2.34 10.64 17.57
N GLY A 64 2.95 9.66 16.89
CA GLY A 64 4.38 9.62 16.62
C GLY A 64 5.23 9.19 17.83
N GLN A 65 4.61 8.68 18.89
CA GLN A 65 5.31 8.17 20.06
C GLN A 65 5.76 6.73 19.84
N LEU A 66 6.85 6.34 20.50
CA LEU A 66 7.33 4.96 20.48
C LEU A 66 6.31 4.05 21.18
N ARG A 67 5.88 2.99 20.48
CA ARG A 67 5.02 1.98 21.08
C ARG A 67 5.76 1.21 22.16
N SER A 68 5.03 0.72 23.15
CA SER A 68 5.56 -0.29 24.06
C SER A 68 5.89 -1.57 23.30
N THR A 69 6.86 -2.33 23.79
CA THR A 69 7.29 -3.60 23.15
C THR A 69 6.11 -4.54 22.90
N ASN A 70 5.15 -4.64 23.83
CA ASN A 70 3.97 -5.48 23.65
C ASN A 70 3.05 -4.97 22.53
N ALA A 71 2.80 -3.66 22.48
CA ALA A 71 1.95 -3.03 21.46
C ALA A 71 2.59 -3.10 20.06
N GLU A 72 3.91 -2.91 19.97
CA GLU A 72 4.67 -3.10 18.73
C GLU A 72 4.55 -4.54 18.23
N GLN A 73 4.81 -5.53 19.09
CA GLN A 73 4.74 -6.95 18.74
C GLN A 73 3.33 -7.36 18.30
N GLN A 74 2.29 -6.85 18.95
CA GLN A 74 0.91 -7.09 18.55
C GLN A 74 0.61 -6.50 17.16
N CYS A 75 1.05 -5.26 16.91
CA CYS A 75 0.91 -4.61 15.62
C CYS A 75 1.65 -5.39 14.53
N VAL A 76 2.89 -5.81 14.76
CA VAL A 76 3.68 -6.59 13.79
C VAL A 76 2.99 -7.91 13.46
N ARG A 77 2.41 -8.61 14.46
CA ARG A 77 1.64 -9.83 14.22
C ARG A 77 0.41 -9.58 13.36
N GLN A 78 -0.34 -8.51 13.63
CA GLN A 78 -1.52 -8.12 12.85
C GLN A 78 -1.13 -7.76 11.41
N ALA A 79 -0.10 -6.93 11.25
CA ALA A 79 0.43 -6.53 9.95
C ALA A 79 0.89 -7.74 9.12
N ARG A 80 1.58 -8.71 9.73
CA ARG A 80 1.98 -9.96 9.08
C ARG A 80 0.79 -10.77 8.59
N THR A 81 -0.26 -10.90 9.41
CA THR A 81 -1.48 -11.61 9.02
C THR A 81 -2.19 -10.92 7.86
N ALA A 82 -2.35 -9.60 7.93
CA ALA A 82 -2.95 -8.80 6.86
C ALA A 82 -2.15 -8.90 5.57
N ALA A 83 -0.82 -8.80 5.65
CA ALA A 83 0.08 -8.92 4.51
C ALA A 83 -0.02 -10.29 3.83
N LYS A 84 -0.09 -11.39 4.60
CA LYS A 84 -0.28 -12.74 4.05
C LYS A 84 -1.57 -12.86 3.25
N ILE A 85 -2.68 -12.33 3.77
CA ILE A 85 -3.98 -12.34 3.08
C ILE A 85 -3.87 -11.54 1.77
N ARG A 86 -3.27 -10.34 1.83
CA ARG A 86 -3.14 -9.48 0.66
C ARG A 86 -2.27 -10.09 -0.43
N VAL A 87 -1.16 -10.71 -0.07
CA VAL A 87 -0.29 -11.43 -1.02
C VAL A 87 -1.07 -12.58 -1.67
N ALA A 88 -1.81 -13.36 -0.89
CA ALA A 88 -2.63 -14.45 -1.44
C ALA A 88 -3.71 -13.96 -2.41
N GLN A 89 -4.33 -12.79 -2.14
CA GLN A 89 -5.29 -12.16 -3.04
C GLN A 89 -4.64 -11.75 -4.37
N ILE A 90 -3.50 -11.06 -4.31
CA ILE A 90 -2.76 -10.61 -5.50
C ILE A 90 -2.35 -11.82 -6.37
N MET A 91 -1.79 -12.87 -5.75
CA MET A 91 -1.40 -14.07 -6.49
C MET A 91 -2.60 -14.79 -7.12
N LYS A 92 -3.79 -14.71 -6.51
CA LYS A 92 -5.01 -15.27 -7.07
C LYS A 92 -5.51 -14.44 -8.26
N GLU A 93 -5.47 -13.12 -8.16
CA GLU A 93 -5.85 -12.20 -9.24
C GLU A 93 -4.94 -12.38 -10.46
N GLU A 94 -3.61 -12.45 -10.27
CA GLU A 94 -2.66 -12.70 -11.36
C GLU A 94 -2.92 -14.02 -12.10
N ARG A 95 -3.31 -15.07 -11.37
CA ARG A 95 -3.65 -16.37 -11.98
C ARG A 95 -4.96 -16.38 -12.76
N LEU A 96 -5.88 -15.47 -12.46
CA LEU A 96 -7.21 -15.43 -13.08
C LEU A 96 -7.31 -14.42 -14.23
N GLY A 97 -6.34 -13.51 -14.38
CA GLY A 97 -6.31 -12.47 -15.39
C GLY A 97 -5.41 -12.76 -16.61
N GLY A 98 -5.02 -14.02 -16.81
CA GLY A 98 -4.18 -14.48 -17.94
C GLY A 98 -4.97 -14.72 -19.23
#